data_AF-A0A5J5RFY6-F1
#
_entry.id   AF-A0A5J5RFY6-F1
#
_cell.length_a   1.000
_cell.length_b   1.000
_cell.length_c   1.000
_cell.angle_alpha   90.00
_cell.angle_beta   90.00
_cell.angle_gamma   90.00
#
_symmetry.space_group_name_H-M   'P 1'
#
loop_
_entity.id
_entity.type
_entity.pdbx_description
1 polymer ?
#
loop_
_entity_poly.entity_id
_entity_poly.type
_entity_poly.pdbx_seq_one_letter_code
_entity_poly.pdbx_strand_id
1 'polypeptide(L)'
;MEDGKILPLYGKFFASATNRTRSWNGIEQEITGRVRPKLAYEVTAIVRIYGGNVADANIQATLWVQSQDINEQYIKIAISQATDKGWVQLQGKFLLNGSPLKVIIFLEGPPPGTDILINRLVVKHAEKAPPPLRPFMKNEAFGVNIIENSNLDDGINGWFPLGNCSLNMEFGSPIELPSMARNSLGMQERLSGRYILVTNRADTWMGPAQMISGKLKLYLTYQVSAWVKIGPGSTSPQIVNVALSIDGNWVNGGQVEFNNESWHEVGGSFRIDKQPSNVMVYIQGPAAGVDLMVAGLYIFPVDRRARFKLLKKQTDKIRKRDLILKFASSKANNVSGAFVKVEQIQNSFPFGSCITRSSIDNEDLVRFLVKNFNWVVFGNELKWSWTEPQQGNFNYKDADELLDFCKNNNLEVRGHCIFWEEEYAIQPWVQGLNKRCCRPICPGPRKKQENPYQQTHQLRRSLAGRRTSHRCSPAPPALPLPCHLRLQ
;
A
#
# COMPACT_ATOMS: atom_id res chain seq x y z
N MET A 1 53.13 -20.87 12.30
CA MET A 1 52.83 -22.30 12.37
C MET A 1 53.63 -22.87 13.53
N GLU A 2 52.98 -23.28 14.60
CA GLU A 2 53.48 -24.44 15.37
C GLU A 2 52.67 -25.62 14.81
N ASP A 3 53.36 -26.43 14.01
CA ASP A 3 52.96 -27.69 13.34
C ASP A 3 52.04 -27.67 12.10
N GLY A 4 51.63 -26.49 11.62
CA GLY A 4 51.55 -26.21 10.17
C GLY A 4 50.61 -27.04 9.26
N LYS A 5 49.64 -27.78 9.79
CA LYS A 5 48.57 -28.38 8.98
C LYS A 5 47.20 -27.93 9.49
N ILE A 6 46.63 -26.94 8.82
CA ILE A 6 45.19 -26.67 8.94
C ILE A 6 44.47 -27.90 8.41
N LEU A 7 43.75 -28.60 9.29
CA LEU A 7 42.96 -29.76 8.90
C LEU A 7 41.55 -29.31 8.48
N PRO A 8 41.00 -29.84 7.38
CA PRO A 8 39.60 -29.60 7.01
C PRO A 8 38.68 -30.17 8.11
N LEU A 9 37.58 -29.48 8.41
CA LEU A 9 36.56 -29.96 9.35
C LEU A 9 35.81 -31.19 8.80
N TYR A 10 35.63 -31.23 7.48
CA TYR A 10 34.92 -32.24 6.72
C TYR A 10 35.73 -32.63 5.48
N GLY A 11 35.76 -33.92 5.17
CA GLY A 11 36.43 -34.43 3.97
C GLY A 11 37.96 -34.32 4.02
N LYS A 12 38.58 -34.30 2.84
CA LYS A 12 40.05 -34.32 2.69
C LYS A 12 40.67 -32.96 2.35
N PHE A 13 39.85 -31.99 1.92
CA PHE A 13 40.33 -30.73 1.35
C PHE A 13 39.46 -29.55 1.82
N PHE A 14 40.05 -28.36 1.79
CA PHE A 14 39.37 -27.06 1.92
C PHE A 14 39.90 -26.13 0.83
N ALA A 15 39.14 -25.11 0.46
CA ALA A 15 39.58 -24.06 -0.45
C ALA A 15 40.13 -22.86 0.33
N SER A 16 41.09 -22.16 -0.26
CA SER A 16 41.77 -21.01 0.34
C SER A 16 41.87 -19.89 -0.68
N ALA A 17 41.44 -18.68 -0.30
CA ALA A 17 41.74 -17.45 -1.03
C ALA A 17 42.93 -16.75 -0.36
N THR A 18 44.09 -16.86 -1.00
CA THR A 18 45.36 -16.26 -0.54
C THR A 18 45.70 -14.99 -1.32
N ASN A 19 46.74 -14.26 -0.88
CA ASN A 19 47.24 -13.04 -1.55
C ASN A 19 46.16 -11.97 -1.77
N ARG A 20 45.23 -11.85 -0.83
CA ARG A 20 44.12 -10.88 -0.89
C ARG A 20 44.67 -9.46 -0.72
N THR A 21 44.48 -8.60 -1.72
CA THR A 21 44.96 -7.20 -1.72
C THR A 21 43.91 -6.19 -1.25
N ARG A 22 42.63 -6.60 -1.20
CA ARG A 22 41.50 -5.81 -0.69
C ARG A 22 40.60 -6.68 0.18
N SER A 23 39.81 -6.05 1.05
CA SER A 23 38.88 -6.72 1.97
C SER A 23 37.71 -7.41 1.26
N TRP A 24 37.36 -6.98 0.04
CA TRP A 24 36.31 -7.58 -0.78
C TRP A 24 36.79 -8.76 -1.63
N ASN A 25 38.12 -8.95 -1.80
CA ASN A 25 38.64 -10.14 -2.46
C ASN A 25 38.27 -11.37 -1.64
N GLY A 26 38.02 -12.49 -2.28
CA GLY A 26 37.74 -13.73 -1.57
C GLY A 26 37.37 -14.87 -2.49
N ILE A 27 36.60 -15.82 -1.97
CA ILE A 27 36.12 -16.98 -2.73
C ILE A 27 34.74 -16.65 -3.27
N GLU A 28 34.56 -16.78 -4.58
CA GLU A 28 33.28 -16.55 -5.26
C GLU A 28 32.79 -17.77 -6.06
N GLN A 29 31.48 -17.87 -6.23
CA GLN A 29 30.84 -18.87 -7.07
C GLN A 29 29.60 -18.30 -7.75
N GLU A 30 29.50 -18.49 -9.07
CA GLU A 30 28.28 -18.18 -9.80
C GLU A 30 27.19 -19.21 -9.53
N ILE A 31 26.00 -18.74 -9.17
CA ILE A 31 24.83 -19.57 -8.84
C ILE A 31 23.58 -19.22 -9.66
N THR A 32 23.70 -18.43 -10.73
CA THR A 32 22.60 -17.95 -11.58
C THR A 32 21.58 -19.03 -11.93
N GLY A 33 22.02 -20.17 -12.48
CA GLY A 33 21.14 -21.28 -12.86
C GLY A 33 20.68 -22.19 -11.69
N ARG A 34 21.10 -21.90 -10.46
CA ARG A 34 20.81 -22.71 -9.26
C ARG A 34 19.85 -22.01 -8.30
N VAL A 35 19.62 -20.72 -8.50
CA VAL A 35 18.66 -19.93 -7.73
C VAL A 35 17.43 -19.62 -8.58
N ARG A 36 16.28 -19.50 -7.92
CA ARG A 36 15.00 -19.16 -8.54
C ARG A 36 14.39 -17.94 -7.84
N PRO A 37 13.72 -17.05 -8.58
CA PRO A 37 12.95 -15.98 -7.99
C PRO A 37 11.92 -16.54 -6.99
N LYS A 38 11.62 -15.74 -5.96
CA LYS A 38 10.60 -15.97 -4.93
C LYS A 38 10.76 -17.25 -4.10
N LEU A 39 11.94 -17.85 -4.16
CA LEU A 39 12.28 -18.99 -3.34
C LEU A 39 13.33 -18.55 -2.33
N ALA A 40 13.03 -18.75 -1.05
CA ALA A 40 13.98 -18.43 0.00
C ALA A 40 15.08 -19.50 0.01
N TYR A 41 16.32 -19.05 0.17
CA TYR A 41 17.49 -19.90 0.28
C TYR A 41 18.16 -19.70 1.63
N GLU A 42 18.66 -20.80 2.18
CA GLU A 42 19.52 -20.81 3.34
C GLU A 42 20.95 -21.08 2.89
N VAL A 43 21.86 -20.22 3.32
CA VAL A 43 23.30 -20.34 3.09
C VAL A 43 23.96 -20.76 4.39
N THR A 44 24.83 -21.77 4.31
CA THR A 44 25.70 -22.18 5.40
C THR A 44 27.12 -22.34 4.87
N ALA A 45 28.07 -21.65 5.48
CA ALA A 45 29.49 -21.72 5.15
C ALA A 45 30.31 -22.08 6.39
N ILE A 46 31.26 -23.00 6.25
CA ILE A 46 32.23 -23.35 7.29
C ILE A 46 33.55 -22.67 6.93
N VAL A 47 33.90 -21.65 7.69
CA VAL A 47 34.98 -20.71 7.36
C VAL A 47 36.01 -20.60 8.47
N ARG A 48 37.24 -20.22 8.11
CA ARG A 48 38.35 -19.94 9.02
C ARG A 48 39.24 -18.87 8.38
N ILE A 49 39.94 -18.06 9.18
CA ILE A 49 40.97 -17.15 8.66
C ILE A 49 42.36 -17.71 8.90
N TYR A 50 43.33 -17.25 8.12
CA TYR A 50 44.73 -17.58 8.34
C TYR A 50 45.65 -16.46 7.84
N GLY A 51 46.78 -16.24 8.50
CA GLY A 51 47.76 -15.22 8.07
C GLY A 51 47.37 -13.78 8.42
N GLY A 52 48.29 -12.85 8.13
CA GLY A 52 48.08 -11.41 8.32
C GLY A 52 48.26 -10.87 9.76
N ASN A 53 48.76 -11.66 10.71
CA ASN A 53 48.92 -11.29 12.14
C ASN A 53 47.61 -10.81 12.81
N VAL A 54 46.46 -11.32 12.36
CA VAL A 54 45.14 -11.00 12.92
C VAL A 54 44.60 -12.20 13.71
N ALA A 55 44.25 -11.99 14.99
CA ALA A 55 43.70 -13.05 15.84
C ALA A 55 42.25 -13.40 15.49
N ASP A 56 41.46 -12.40 15.10
CA ASP A 56 40.08 -12.56 14.68
C ASP A 56 39.66 -11.48 13.66
N ALA A 57 38.75 -11.85 12.76
CA ALA A 57 38.19 -10.93 11.76
C ALA A 57 36.79 -11.36 11.35
N ASN A 58 35.96 -10.39 10.93
CA ASN A 58 34.64 -10.70 10.39
C ASN A 58 34.76 -11.25 8.96
N ILE A 59 34.16 -12.42 8.74
CA ILE A 59 33.85 -12.94 7.41
C ILE A 59 32.37 -12.68 7.13
N GLN A 60 32.07 -12.17 5.94
CA GLN A 60 30.73 -11.89 5.44
C GLN A 60 30.47 -12.74 4.20
N ALA A 61 29.26 -13.33 4.11
CA ALA A 61 28.75 -13.83 2.85
C ALA A 61 27.88 -12.77 2.17
N THR A 62 28.18 -12.49 0.91
CA THR A 62 27.51 -11.47 0.11
C THR A 62 27.02 -12.08 -1.20
N LEU A 63 25.85 -11.62 -1.64
CA LEU A 63 25.31 -11.93 -2.95
C LEU A 63 25.47 -10.70 -3.84
N TRP A 64 26.19 -10.83 -4.95
CA TRP A 64 26.16 -9.87 -6.04
C TRP A 64 25.11 -10.31 -7.07
N VAL A 65 24.18 -9.42 -7.38
CA VAL A 65 23.03 -9.68 -8.24
C VAL A 65 23.00 -8.63 -9.34
N GLN A 66 22.95 -9.07 -10.59
CA GLN A 66 22.78 -8.22 -11.75
C GLN A 66 21.38 -8.39 -12.32
N SER A 67 20.60 -7.30 -12.36
CA SER A 67 19.25 -7.27 -12.95
C SER A 67 19.29 -7.11 -14.47
N GLN A 68 18.14 -7.28 -15.14
CA GLN A 68 18.01 -7.14 -16.60
C GLN A 68 18.44 -5.75 -17.10
N ASP A 69 18.21 -4.71 -16.30
CA ASP A 69 18.63 -3.33 -16.61
C ASP A 69 20.10 -3.05 -16.30
N ILE A 70 20.91 -4.09 -16.09
CA ILE A 70 22.35 -4.02 -15.78
C ILE A 70 22.63 -3.41 -14.38
N ASN A 71 21.60 -3.06 -13.62
CA ASN A 71 21.74 -2.62 -12.23
C ASN A 71 22.36 -3.73 -11.36
N GLU A 72 23.37 -3.35 -10.58
CA GLU A 72 24.07 -4.23 -9.65
C GLU A 72 23.58 -4.01 -8.21
N GLN A 73 23.38 -5.10 -7.47
CA GLN A 73 23.03 -5.08 -6.06
C GLN A 73 23.93 -6.01 -5.26
N TYR A 74 24.31 -5.57 -4.06
CA TYR A 74 25.11 -6.33 -3.11
C TYR A 74 24.26 -6.62 -1.86
N ILE A 75 23.83 -7.87 -1.69
CA ILE A 75 22.95 -8.30 -0.60
C ILE A 75 23.78 -9.03 0.44
N LYS A 76 23.88 -8.48 1.64
CA LYS A 76 24.54 -9.13 2.77
C LYS A 76 23.68 -10.30 3.25
N ILE A 77 24.27 -11.49 3.34
CA ILE A 77 23.57 -12.71 3.75
C ILE A 77 23.77 -12.96 5.25
N ALA A 78 25.04 -12.95 5.69
CA ALA A 78 25.41 -13.09 7.09
C ALA A 78 26.84 -12.62 7.34
N ILE A 79 27.13 -12.30 8.60
CA ILE A 79 28.46 -11.99 9.13
C ILE A 79 28.74 -12.97 10.28
N SER A 80 29.98 -13.46 10.37
CA SER A 80 30.47 -14.16 11.55
C SER A 80 31.92 -13.74 11.84
N GLN A 81 32.27 -13.63 13.10
CA GLN A 81 33.65 -13.45 13.53
C GLN A 81 34.38 -14.81 13.41
N ALA A 82 35.47 -14.85 12.67
CA ALA A 82 36.30 -16.02 12.46
C ALA A 82 37.68 -15.80 13.08
N THR A 83 38.32 -16.87 13.55
CA THR A 83 39.64 -16.83 14.17
C THR A 83 40.62 -17.70 13.40
N ASP A 84 41.90 -17.52 13.68
CA ASP A 84 42.95 -18.38 13.14
C ASP A 84 43.02 -19.75 13.85
N LYS A 85 42.26 -19.95 14.95
CA LYS A 85 42.31 -21.15 15.80
C LYS A 85 41.35 -22.26 15.37
N GLY A 86 40.21 -21.92 14.76
CA GLY A 86 39.15 -22.90 14.51
C GLY A 86 38.21 -22.54 13.37
N TRP A 87 37.46 -23.55 12.91
CA TRP A 87 36.40 -23.38 11.93
C TRP A 87 35.14 -22.83 12.59
N VAL A 88 34.49 -21.85 11.98
CA VAL A 88 33.23 -21.26 12.42
C VAL A 88 32.16 -21.42 11.36
N GLN A 89 30.90 -21.57 11.79
CA GLN A 89 29.76 -21.63 10.88
C GLN A 89 29.17 -20.24 10.68
N LEU A 90 29.12 -19.80 9.43
CA LEU A 90 28.37 -18.63 8.98
C LEU A 90 27.05 -19.11 8.38
N GLN A 91 25.93 -18.54 8.83
CA GLN A 91 24.59 -18.92 8.35
C GLN A 91 23.72 -17.69 8.14
N GLY A 92 23.01 -17.67 7.00
CA GLY A 92 22.05 -16.62 6.69
C GLY A 92 21.02 -17.08 5.66
N LYS A 93 20.06 -16.21 5.36
CA LYS A 93 18.99 -16.47 4.38
C LYS A 93 18.89 -15.34 3.39
N PHE A 94 18.55 -15.65 2.14
CA PHE A 94 18.25 -14.65 1.11
C PHE A 94 17.04 -15.05 0.28
N LEU A 95 16.41 -14.06 -0.34
CA LEU A 95 15.29 -14.20 -1.27
C LEU A 95 15.53 -13.23 -2.43
N LEU A 96 15.40 -13.72 -3.66
CA LEU A 96 15.45 -12.90 -4.87
C LEU A 96 14.02 -12.65 -5.35
N ASN A 97 13.58 -11.40 -5.46
CA ASN A 97 12.21 -11.09 -5.86
C ASN A 97 12.00 -11.14 -7.38
N GLY A 98 13.03 -10.76 -8.15
CA GLY A 98 13.02 -10.78 -9.61
C GLY A 98 13.86 -11.91 -10.21
N SER A 99 13.93 -11.93 -11.55
CA SER A 99 14.75 -12.85 -12.34
C SER A 99 16.08 -12.19 -12.73
N PRO A 100 17.16 -12.39 -11.95
CA PRO A 100 18.45 -11.77 -12.26
C PRO A 100 19.10 -12.40 -13.49
N LEU A 101 19.88 -11.59 -14.23
CA LEU A 101 20.74 -12.07 -15.31
C LEU A 101 21.93 -12.86 -14.78
N LYS A 102 22.48 -12.43 -13.64
CA LYS A 102 23.65 -13.05 -13.03
C LYS A 102 23.61 -12.97 -11.52
N VAL A 103 24.00 -14.05 -10.85
CA VAL A 103 24.07 -14.14 -9.39
C VAL A 103 25.37 -14.78 -8.97
N ILE A 104 26.16 -14.07 -8.18
CA ILE A 104 27.42 -14.54 -7.62
C ILE A 104 27.31 -14.48 -6.10
N ILE A 105 27.63 -15.59 -5.43
CA ILE A 105 27.85 -15.60 -3.98
C ILE A 105 29.34 -15.56 -3.70
N PHE A 106 29.77 -14.71 -2.77
CA PHE A 106 31.17 -14.61 -2.39
C PHE A 106 31.37 -14.37 -0.90
N LEU A 107 32.53 -14.75 -0.40
CA LEU A 107 32.96 -14.55 0.99
C LEU A 107 34.03 -13.46 1.06
N GLU A 108 33.80 -12.45 1.89
CA GLU A 108 34.66 -11.27 2.03
C GLU A 108 34.83 -10.86 3.49
N GLY A 109 35.57 -9.78 3.77
CA GLY A 109 35.55 -9.11 5.06
C GLY A 109 36.90 -8.93 5.75
N PRO A 110 37.72 -10.00 5.94
CA PRO A 110 38.98 -9.87 6.66
C PRO A 110 39.94 -8.90 5.98
N PRO A 111 40.85 -8.25 6.74
CA PRO A 111 41.81 -7.29 6.20
C PRO A 111 42.62 -7.84 5.00
N PRO A 112 43.13 -6.97 4.13
CA PRO A 112 44.11 -7.36 3.11
C PRO A 112 45.29 -8.13 3.73
N GLY A 113 45.73 -9.20 3.08
CA GLY A 113 46.80 -10.07 3.58
C GLY A 113 46.34 -11.20 4.53
N THR A 114 45.08 -11.21 4.97
CA THR A 114 44.49 -12.35 5.71
C THR A 114 43.77 -13.27 4.75
N ASP A 115 44.11 -14.56 4.74
CA ASP A 115 43.49 -15.59 3.91
C ASP A 115 42.09 -15.97 4.40
N ILE A 116 41.19 -16.26 3.46
CA ILE A 116 39.86 -16.83 3.77
C ILE A 116 39.88 -18.30 3.40
N LEU A 117 39.61 -19.16 4.37
CA LEU A 117 39.51 -20.61 4.19
C LEU A 117 38.05 -21.03 4.23
N ILE A 118 37.64 -21.91 3.33
CA ILE A 118 36.31 -22.50 3.30
C ILE A 118 36.41 -24.02 3.18
N ASN A 119 35.76 -24.73 4.09
CA ASN A 119 35.69 -26.19 3.99
C ASN A 119 34.38 -26.69 3.41
N ARG A 120 33.27 -25.94 3.58
CA ARG A 120 31.98 -26.28 3.00
C ARG A 120 31.14 -25.03 2.76
N LEU A 121 30.51 -24.94 1.58
CA LEU A 121 29.42 -24.01 1.27
C LEU A 121 28.20 -24.83 0.89
N VAL A 122 27.06 -24.55 1.53
CA VAL A 122 25.77 -25.14 1.18
C VAL A 122 24.79 -24.00 0.93
N VAL A 123 24.16 -24.02 -0.24
CA VAL A 123 23.01 -23.19 -0.57
C VAL A 123 21.86 -24.13 -0.85
N LYS A 124 20.82 -24.10 -0.02
CA LYS A 124 19.63 -24.97 -0.15
C LYS A 124 18.36 -24.15 -0.03
N HIS A 125 17.23 -24.70 -0.46
CA HIS A 125 15.94 -24.06 -0.20
C HIS A 125 15.73 -23.95 1.31
N ALA A 126 15.41 -22.73 1.77
CA ALA A 126 14.92 -22.54 3.11
C ALA A 126 13.53 -23.20 3.19
N GLU A 127 13.26 -23.88 4.31
CA GLU A 127 11.92 -24.38 4.56
C GLU A 127 10.92 -23.22 4.47
N LYS A 128 9.93 -23.37 3.59
CA LYS A 128 8.84 -22.42 3.50
C LYS A 128 8.06 -22.55 4.79
N ALA A 129 8.24 -21.59 5.70
CA ALA A 129 7.37 -21.46 6.85
C ALA A 129 5.93 -21.51 6.32
N PRO A 130 5.08 -22.44 6.79
CA PRO A 130 3.70 -22.44 6.38
C PRO A 130 3.15 -21.04 6.64
N PRO A 131 2.37 -20.44 5.70
CA PRO A 131 1.71 -19.19 5.99
C PRO A 131 1.00 -19.38 7.33
N PRO A 132 1.15 -18.45 8.29
CA PRO A 132 0.58 -18.61 9.61
C PRO A 132 -0.88 -19.00 9.41
N LEU A 133 -1.24 -20.19 9.91
CA LEU A 133 -2.59 -20.69 9.79
C LEU A 133 -3.48 -19.60 10.33
N ARG A 134 -4.31 -19.00 9.46
CA ARG A 134 -5.29 -18.02 9.91
C ARG A 134 -6.07 -18.70 11.02
N PRO A 135 -6.08 -18.17 12.26
CA PRO A 135 -6.76 -18.83 13.35
C PRO A 135 -8.19 -19.09 12.91
N PHE A 136 -8.63 -20.35 13.08
CA PHE A 136 -10.01 -20.72 12.82
C PHE A 136 -10.87 -20.03 13.88
N MET A 137 -11.44 -18.91 13.49
CA MET A 137 -12.25 -18.05 14.32
C MET A 137 -13.61 -18.72 14.57
N LYS A 138 -13.83 -19.14 15.81
CA LYS A 138 -15.01 -19.87 16.27
C LYS A 138 -15.67 -19.03 17.36
N ASN A 139 -16.95 -18.70 17.16
CA ASN A 139 -17.81 -17.99 18.11
C ASN A 139 -17.42 -16.53 18.43
N GLU A 140 -16.89 -15.74 17.50
CA GLU A 140 -16.80 -14.29 17.72
C GLU A 140 -18.19 -13.61 17.63
N ALA A 141 -18.50 -12.77 18.60
CA ALA A 141 -19.65 -11.87 18.55
C ALA A 141 -19.37 -10.73 17.57
N PHE A 142 -19.72 -10.93 16.30
CA PHE A 142 -19.67 -9.90 15.27
C PHE A 142 -20.75 -8.85 15.49
N GLY A 143 -20.47 -7.59 15.11
CA GLY A 143 -21.43 -6.49 15.24
C GLY A 143 -21.59 -5.90 16.64
N VAL A 144 -20.80 -6.35 17.62
CA VAL A 144 -20.76 -5.74 18.95
C VAL A 144 -19.87 -4.50 18.92
N ASN A 145 -20.43 -3.35 19.30
CA ASN A 145 -19.67 -2.11 19.44
C ASN A 145 -18.68 -2.21 20.62
N ILE A 146 -17.40 -1.91 20.37
CA ILE A 146 -16.36 -1.93 21.40
C ILE A 146 -16.20 -0.57 22.11
N ILE A 147 -16.87 0.46 21.58
CA ILE A 147 -16.89 1.80 22.19
C ILE A 147 -17.89 1.80 23.34
N GLU A 148 -17.43 2.24 24.50
CA GLU A 148 -18.26 2.44 25.68
C GLU A 148 -19.00 3.75 25.59
N ASN A 149 -20.24 3.76 26.11
CA ASN A 149 -21.08 4.94 26.21
C ASN A 149 -21.21 5.72 24.88
N SER A 150 -21.30 5.01 23.75
CA SER A 150 -21.43 5.62 22.41
C SER A 150 -22.71 6.44 22.24
N ASN A 151 -23.77 6.07 22.96
CA ASN A 151 -25.04 6.80 23.00
C ASN A 151 -25.05 7.96 24.01
N LEU A 152 -24.02 8.13 24.84
CA LEU A 152 -23.95 9.20 25.84
C LEU A 152 -25.16 9.19 26.80
N ASP A 153 -25.65 7.99 27.13
CA ASP A 153 -26.75 7.81 28.08
C ASP A 153 -26.30 8.17 29.50
N ASP A 154 -25.02 7.94 29.79
CA ASP A 154 -24.32 8.27 31.04
C ASP A 154 -23.35 9.47 30.87
N GLY A 155 -23.83 10.53 30.20
CA GLY A 155 -23.03 11.72 29.94
C GLY A 155 -21.79 11.43 29.08
N ILE A 156 -20.63 12.01 29.46
CA ILE A 156 -19.34 11.76 28.80
C ILE A 156 -18.49 10.70 29.50
N ASN A 157 -19.06 9.90 30.41
CA ASN A 157 -18.30 8.85 31.10
C ASN A 157 -17.67 7.88 30.11
N GLY A 158 -16.41 7.52 30.34
CA GLY A 158 -15.60 6.70 29.43
C GLY A 158 -14.91 7.50 28.31
N TRP A 159 -15.15 8.80 28.19
CA TRP A 159 -14.46 9.69 27.26
C TRP A 159 -13.55 10.67 28.01
N PHE A 160 -12.42 11.01 27.42
CA PHE A 160 -11.51 12.02 27.96
C PHE A 160 -11.00 12.95 26.84
N PRO A 161 -10.70 14.22 27.15
CA PRO A 161 -10.07 15.12 26.18
C PRO A 161 -8.63 14.68 25.91
N LEU A 162 -8.30 14.52 24.63
CA LEU A 162 -6.91 14.41 24.19
C LEU A 162 -6.35 15.82 23.99
N GLY A 163 -5.42 16.21 24.87
CA GLY A 163 -4.93 17.58 24.96
C GLY A 163 -5.82 18.48 25.82
N ASN A 164 -5.57 19.79 25.82
CA ASN A 164 -6.24 20.74 26.70
C ASN A 164 -7.59 21.26 26.16
N CYS A 165 -8.29 20.45 25.36
CA CYS A 165 -9.63 20.78 24.86
C CYS A 165 -10.70 20.46 25.91
N SER A 166 -11.91 21.00 25.73
CA SER A 166 -13.05 20.77 26.62
C SER A 166 -14.06 19.84 25.96
N LEU A 167 -14.57 18.84 26.69
CA LEU A 167 -15.65 17.95 26.24
C LEU A 167 -16.92 18.23 27.02
N ASN A 168 -18.03 18.47 26.32
CA ASN A 168 -19.37 18.60 26.90
C ASN A 168 -20.37 17.72 26.14
N MET A 169 -21.43 17.29 26.80
CA MET A 169 -22.53 16.56 26.15
C MET A 169 -23.65 17.53 25.80
N GLU A 170 -24.11 17.47 24.55
CA GLU A 170 -25.14 18.34 23.99
C GLU A 170 -26.18 17.52 23.18
N PHE A 171 -27.28 18.17 22.78
CA PHE A 171 -28.38 17.55 22.02
C PHE A 171 -28.48 18.10 20.59
N GLY A 172 -28.98 17.28 19.66
CA GLY A 172 -29.22 17.69 18.27
C GLY A 172 -28.45 16.87 17.23
N SER A 173 -27.99 15.68 17.59
CA SER A 173 -27.39 14.73 16.65
C SER A 173 -28.44 13.87 15.93
N PRO A 174 -28.10 13.23 14.79
CA PRO A 174 -28.99 12.28 14.14
C PRO A 174 -29.32 11.11 15.07
N ILE A 175 -30.58 10.69 15.06
CA ILE A 175 -31.06 9.51 15.79
C ILE A 175 -30.86 8.19 15.02
N GLU A 176 -30.45 8.28 13.75
CA GLU A 176 -30.16 7.11 12.92
C GLU A 176 -28.67 6.80 12.95
N LEU A 177 -28.29 5.52 13.00
CA LEU A 177 -26.90 5.10 12.80
C LEU A 177 -26.38 5.58 11.44
N PRO A 178 -25.07 5.92 11.31
CA PRO A 178 -24.49 6.21 10.02
C PRO A 178 -24.60 5.00 9.06
N SER A 179 -24.54 5.26 7.75
CA SER A 179 -24.92 4.28 6.75
C SER A 179 -24.04 3.02 6.75
N MET A 180 -22.74 3.16 7.02
CA MET A 180 -21.81 2.03 7.14
C MET A 180 -22.17 1.12 8.31
N ALA A 181 -22.41 1.69 9.50
CA ALA A 181 -22.83 0.92 10.67
C ALA A 181 -24.18 0.24 10.42
N ARG A 182 -25.18 1.00 9.97
CA ARG A 182 -26.54 0.51 9.70
C ARG A 182 -26.55 -0.67 8.73
N ASN A 183 -25.78 -0.58 7.65
CA ASN A 183 -25.72 -1.64 6.63
C ASN A 183 -25.06 -2.93 7.13
N SER A 184 -24.20 -2.84 8.15
CA SER A 184 -23.50 -4.00 8.71
C SER A 184 -24.21 -4.60 9.93
N LEU A 185 -24.82 -3.76 10.77
CA LEU A 185 -25.45 -4.15 12.03
C LEU A 185 -26.94 -4.49 11.87
N GLY A 186 -27.57 -4.08 10.77
CA GLY A 186 -29.01 -4.26 10.55
C GLY A 186 -29.85 -3.21 11.27
N MET A 187 -31.11 -3.54 11.59
CA MET A 187 -31.97 -2.67 12.41
C MET A 187 -31.52 -2.75 13.87
N GLN A 188 -30.60 -1.86 14.24
CA GLN A 188 -30.25 -1.60 15.64
C GLN A 188 -31.02 -0.40 16.21
N GLU A 189 -30.95 -0.27 17.53
CA GLU A 189 -31.53 0.82 18.31
C GLU A 189 -31.13 2.20 17.77
N ARG A 190 -32.04 3.16 17.91
CA ARG A 190 -31.81 4.55 17.52
C ARG A 190 -30.72 5.16 18.42
N LEU A 191 -29.90 6.03 17.84
CA LEU A 191 -28.99 6.87 18.61
C LEU A 191 -29.80 7.79 19.53
N SER A 192 -29.21 8.20 20.65
CA SER A 192 -29.85 9.04 21.68
C SER A 192 -30.19 10.46 21.23
N GLY A 193 -29.68 10.92 20.08
CA GLY A 193 -29.75 12.32 19.65
C GLY A 193 -28.78 13.25 20.40
N ARG A 194 -27.89 12.68 21.23
CA ARG A 194 -26.83 13.41 21.95
C ARG A 194 -25.50 13.38 21.19
N TYR A 195 -24.62 14.32 21.46
CA TYR A 195 -23.26 14.36 20.91
C TYR A 195 -22.26 14.92 21.91
N ILE A 196 -20.98 14.60 21.68
CA ILE A 196 -19.85 15.23 22.37
C ILE A 196 -19.49 16.51 21.60
N LEU A 197 -19.64 17.66 22.26
CA LEU A 197 -19.12 18.95 21.81
C LEU A 197 -17.69 19.10 22.31
N VAL A 198 -16.79 19.44 21.41
CA VAL A 198 -15.36 19.64 21.66
C VAL A 198 -15.02 21.08 21.34
N THR A 199 -14.61 21.84 22.36
CA THR A 199 -14.23 23.25 22.22
C THR A 199 -12.81 23.50 22.71
N ASN A 200 -12.31 24.73 22.56
CA ASN A 200 -10.97 25.15 23.02
C ASN A 200 -9.84 24.30 22.41
N ARG A 201 -9.99 23.89 21.16
CA ARG A 201 -8.99 23.09 20.45
C ARG A 201 -7.85 24.00 19.96
N ALA A 202 -6.65 23.84 20.51
CA ALA A 202 -5.47 24.59 20.09
C ALA A 202 -4.73 23.94 18.91
N ASP A 203 -5.08 22.70 18.56
CA ASP A 203 -4.38 21.92 17.53
C ASP A 203 -5.30 20.90 16.86
N THR A 204 -4.88 20.40 15.70
CA THR A 204 -5.67 19.46 14.88
C THR A 204 -5.85 18.09 15.53
N TRP A 205 -4.89 17.62 16.31
CA TRP A 205 -4.93 16.30 16.96
C TRP A 205 -5.81 16.26 18.22
N MET A 206 -6.24 17.42 18.73
CA MET A 206 -7.05 17.51 19.95
C MET A 206 -8.51 17.10 19.68
N GLY A 207 -9.07 16.28 20.57
CA GLY A 207 -10.46 15.83 20.48
C GLY A 207 -10.83 14.76 21.50
N PRO A 208 -12.01 14.14 21.37
CA PRO A 208 -12.47 13.13 22.31
C PRO A 208 -11.74 11.82 22.07
N ALA A 209 -11.34 11.15 23.16
CA ALA A 209 -10.61 9.91 23.12
C ALA A 209 -11.14 8.88 24.12
N GLN A 210 -10.90 7.60 23.83
CA GLN A 210 -11.23 6.47 24.69
C GLN A 210 -10.15 5.39 24.58
N MET A 211 -9.83 4.76 25.71
CA MET A 211 -8.96 3.57 25.75
C MET A 211 -9.77 2.33 25.38
N ILE A 212 -9.28 1.57 24.39
CA ILE A 212 -9.90 0.32 23.92
C ILE A 212 -8.93 -0.86 23.97
N SER A 213 -7.87 -0.76 24.78
CA SER A 213 -6.94 -1.84 25.07
C SER A 213 -7.69 -3.12 25.49
N GLY A 214 -7.25 -4.27 24.97
CA GLY A 214 -7.89 -5.56 25.26
C GLY A 214 -9.20 -5.85 24.52
N LYS A 215 -9.81 -4.87 23.85
CA LYS A 215 -11.07 -5.06 23.08
C LYS A 215 -10.85 -5.51 21.63
N LEU A 216 -9.63 -5.37 21.12
CA LEU A 216 -9.28 -5.78 19.76
C LEU A 216 -8.79 -7.22 19.71
N LYS A 217 -9.25 -7.96 18.70
CA LYS A 217 -8.79 -9.31 18.39
C LYS A 217 -8.00 -9.29 17.08
N LEU A 218 -6.92 -10.08 17.05
CA LEU A 218 -6.09 -10.23 15.88
C LEU A 218 -6.88 -10.71 14.67
N TYR A 219 -6.52 -10.17 13.50
CA TYR A 219 -7.01 -10.61 12.20
C TYR A 219 -8.49 -10.37 11.89
N LEU A 220 -9.25 -9.78 12.83
CA LEU A 220 -10.57 -9.23 12.58
C LEU A 220 -10.48 -7.91 11.82
N THR A 221 -11.41 -7.71 10.89
CA THR A 221 -11.64 -6.41 10.26
C THR A 221 -12.66 -5.68 11.11
N TYR A 222 -12.24 -4.56 11.68
CA TYR A 222 -13.09 -3.64 12.41
C TYR A 222 -13.58 -2.55 11.46
N GLN A 223 -14.88 -2.29 11.47
CA GLN A 223 -15.45 -1.11 10.83
C GLN A 223 -15.55 0.03 11.82
N VAL A 224 -15.31 1.23 11.33
CA VAL A 224 -15.42 2.49 12.07
C VAL A 224 -16.50 3.33 11.40
N SER A 225 -17.40 3.88 12.21
CA SER A 225 -18.50 4.70 11.73
C SER A 225 -18.87 5.72 12.81
N ALA A 226 -19.02 6.99 12.45
CA ALA A 226 -19.47 8.04 13.36
C ALA A 226 -20.15 9.16 12.58
N TRP A 227 -21.04 9.89 13.26
CA TRP A 227 -21.50 11.20 12.82
C TRP A 227 -20.56 12.28 13.33
N VAL A 228 -20.13 13.16 12.44
CA VAL A 228 -19.32 14.33 12.78
C VAL A 228 -19.92 15.59 12.20
N LYS A 229 -19.75 16.70 12.90
CA LYS A 229 -20.11 18.04 12.46
C LYS A 229 -19.07 19.01 12.98
N ILE A 230 -18.89 20.14 12.29
CA ILE A 230 -18.00 21.23 12.70
C ILE A 230 -18.80 22.45 13.11
N GLY A 231 -18.22 23.25 14.00
CA GLY A 231 -18.77 24.55 14.40
C GLY A 231 -18.74 25.59 13.27
N PRO A 232 -19.52 26.69 13.43
CA PRO A 232 -19.56 27.78 12.46
C PRO A 232 -18.20 28.49 12.35
N GLY A 233 -17.91 29.06 11.18
CA GLY A 233 -16.72 29.90 10.96
C GLY A 233 -15.62 29.30 10.08
N SER A 234 -15.72 28.03 9.66
CA SER A 234 -14.79 27.47 8.68
C SER A 234 -15.15 27.91 7.25
N THR A 235 -14.25 28.60 6.56
CA THR A 235 -14.43 29.02 5.15
C THR A 235 -13.83 28.04 4.14
N SER A 236 -12.97 27.12 4.60
CA SER A 236 -12.34 26.08 3.80
C SER A 236 -12.84 24.68 4.21
N PRO A 237 -12.74 23.68 3.31
CA PRO A 237 -12.96 22.28 3.67
C PRO A 237 -12.13 21.86 4.87
N GLN A 238 -12.78 21.18 5.80
CA GLN A 238 -12.19 20.64 7.02
C GLN A 238 -12.15 19.12 6.92
N ILE A 239 -11.06 18.54 7.39
CA ILE A 239 -10.89 17.09 7.49
C ILE A 239 -11.15 16.69 8.93
N VAL A 240 -12.04 15.73 9.14
CA VAL A 240 -12.24 15.04 10.43
C VAL A 240 -11.89 13.57 10.26
N ASN A 241 -11.16 13.02 11.22
CA ASN A 241 -10.58 11.68 11.14
C ASN A 241 -10.74 10.95 12.48
N VAL A 242 -11.23 9.71 12.42
CA VAL A 242 -11.15 8.78 13.54
C VAL A 242 -9.83 8.04 13.44
N ALA A 243 -8.92 8.32 14.36
CA ALA A 243 -7.59 7.74 14.41
C ALA A 243 -7.44 6.76 15.58
N LEU A 244 -6.51 5.82 15.43
CA LEU A 244 -6.09 4.92 16.49
C LEU A 244 -4.60 5.11 16.78
N SER A 245 -4.23 5.20 18.06
CA SER A 245 -2.87 5.03 18.52
C SER A 245 -2.72 3.60 19.04
N ILE A 246 -1.90 2.80 18.38
CA ILE A 246 -1.65 1.38 18.68
C ILE A 246 -0.18 1.24 19.05
N ASP A 247 0.10 1.05 20.34
CA ASP A 247 1.46 1.02 20.91
C ASP A 247 2.32 2.21 20.44
N GLY A 248 1.72 3.40 20.36
CA GLY A 248 2.37 4.64 19.88
C GLY A 248 2.39 4.83 18.36
N ASN A 249 1.95 3.84 17.58
CA ASN A 249 1.84 3.95 16.13
C ASN A 249 0.47 4.45 15.70
N TRP A 250 0.47 5.37 14.75
CA TRP A 250 -0.76 5.93 14.20
C TRP A 250 -1.39 5.00 13.15
N VAL A 251 -2.69 4.73 13.30
CA VAL A 251 -3.49 3.95 12.34
C VAL A 251 -4.75 4.74 11.96
N ASN A 252 -5.01 4.87 10.66
CA ASN A 252 -6.20 5.53 10.15
C ASN A 252 -7.44 4.64 10.35
N GLY A 253 -8.43 5.11 11.10
CA GLY A 253 -9.72 4.45 11.27
C GLY A 253 -10.75 4.88 10.23
N GLY A 254 -10.59 6.06 9.61
CA GLY A 254 -11.47 6.62 8.58
C GLY A 254 -11.52 8.14 8.65
N GLN A 255 -11.67 8.80 7.50
CA GLN A 255 -11.72 10.27 7.42
C GLN A 255 -12.79 10.76 6.47
N VAL A 256 -13.25 11.99 6.67
CA VAL A 256 -14.17 12.70 5.78
C VAL A 256 -13.77 14.17 5.68
N GLU A 257 -13.91 14.74 4.49
CA GLU A 257 -13.67 16.16 4.21
C GLU A 257 -15.00 16.85 3.85
N PHE A 258 -15.30 17.97 4.51
CA PHE A 258 -16.53 18.73 4.31
C PHE A 258 -16.37 20.19 4.75
N ASN A 259 -17.24 21.08 4.25
CA ASN A 259 -17.13 22.54 4.47
C ASN A 259 -18.46 23.18 4.88
N ASN A 260 -19.41 22.38 5.36
CA ASN A 260 -20.74 22.84 5.76
C ASN A 260 -21.08 22.32 7.16
N GLU A 261 -22.03 22.96 7.81
CA GLU A 261 -22.41 22.70 9.21
C GLU A 261 -23.43 21.56 9.37
N SER A 262 -23.58 20.69 8.37
CA SER A 262 -24.42 19.50 8.50
C SER A 262 -23.63 18.30 9.04
N TRP A 263 -24.36 17.30 9.52
CA TRP A 263 -23.79 16.05 9.98
C TRP A 263 -23.30 15.21 8.81
N HIS A 264 -22.04 14.78 8.87
CA HIS A 264 -21.42 13.91 7.89
C HIS A 264 -21.00 12.60 8.55
N GLU A 265 -21.02 11.52 7.76
CA GLU A 265 -20.51 10.24 8.21
C GLU A 265 -18.99 10.19 8.02
N VAL A 266 -18.25 9.95 9.10
CA VAL A 266 -16.90 9.38 9.01
C VAL A 266 -17.04 7.87 8.92
N GLY A 267 -16.39 7.28 7.92
CA GLY A 267 -16.40 5.84 7.71
C GLY A 267 -15.01 5.32 7.36
N GLY A 268 -14.63 4.20 7.95
CA GLY A 268 -13.46 3.44 7.52
C GLY A 268 -13.38 2.05 8.13
N SER A 269 -12.20 1.46 8.05
CA SER A 269 -11.95 0.13 8.59
C SER A 269 -10.48 -0.10 8.81
N PHE A 270 -10.15 -0.88 9.83
CA PHE A 270 -8.78 -1.28 10.12
C PHE A 270 -8.71 -2.77 10.51
N ARG A 271 -7.49 -3.29 10.54
CA ARG A 271 -7.17 -4.65 10.98
C ARG A 271 -5.83 -4.63 11.68
N ILE A 272 -5.70 -5.41 12.74
CA ILE A 272 -4.45 -5.62 13.47
C ILE A 272 -3.94 -7.05 13.23
N ASP A 273 -2.62 -7.19 13.09
CA ASP A 273 -1.93 -8.46 12.86
C ASP A 273 -0.93 -8.82 13.96
N LYS A 274 -0.62 -7.87 14.84
CA LYS A 274 0.14 -8.04 16.08
C LYS A 274 -0.70 -7.65 17.29
N GLN A 275 -0.61 -8.43 18.37
CA GLN A 275 -1.36 -8.18 19.59
C GLN A 275 -0.89 -6.86 20.21
N PRO A 276 -1.76 -5.85 20.35
CA PRO A 276 -1.38 -4.58 20.91
C PRO A 276 -1.44 -4.60 22.44
N SER A 277 -0.59 -3.81 23.09
CA SER A 277 -0.62 -3.62 24.55
C SER A 277 -1.48 -2.41 24.93
N ASN A 278 -1.34 -1.32 24.18
CA ASN A 278 -2.02 -0.06 24.43
C ASN A 278 -2.74 0.39 23.15
N VAL A 279 -4.06 0.61 23.26
CA VAL A 279 -4.86 1.10 22.14
C VAL A 279 -5.76 2.23 22.60
N MET A 280 -5.60 3.38 21.98
CA MET A 280 -6.47 4.54 22.12
C MET A 280 -7.13 4.84 20.80
N VAL A 281 -8.46 5.05 20.81
CA VAL A 281 -9.18 5.67 19.69
C VAL A 281 -9.43 7.12 20.03
N TYR A 282 -9.28 7.99 19.04
CA TYR A 282 -9.56 9.42 19.19
C TYR A 282 -10.05 10.02 17.88
N ILE A 283 -10.81 11.11 17.98
CA ILE A 283 -11.31 11.83 16.82
C ILE A 283 -10.56 13.15 16.74
N GLN A 284 -9.91 13.37 15.60
CA GLN A 284 -9.06 14.53 15.32
C GLN A 284 -9.56 15.28 14.09
N GLY A 285 -8.99 16.46 13.87
CA GLY A 285 -9.60 17.48 13.03
C GLY A 285 -10.82 18.11 13.72
N PRO A 286 -11.40 19.20 13.21
CA PRO A 286 -10.96 20.08 12.12
C PRO A 286 -9.72 20.92 12.49
N ALA A 287 -9.45 22.01 11.76
CA ALA A 287 -8.38 22.96 12.09
C ALA A 287 -8.45 23.47 13.54
N ALA A 288 -7.33 23.97 14.07
CA ALA A 288 -7.30 24.60 15.39
C ALA A 288 -8.31 25.75 15.49
N GLY A 289 -8.95 25.91 16.65
CA GLY A 289 -9.98 26.91 16.91
C GLY A 289 -11.37 26.58 16.38
N VAL A 290 -11.54 25.51 15.58
CA VAL A 290 -12.86 25.08 15.10
C VAL A 290 -13.40 23.98 16.00
N ASP A 291 -14.63 24.19 16.49
CA ASP A 291 -15.33 23.22 17.33
C ASP A 291 -15.67 21.94 16.56
N LEU A 292 -15.65 20.81 17.26
CA LEU A 292 -15.98 19.49 16.72
C LEU A 292 -17.17 18.91 17.48
N MET A 293 -18.14 18.36 16.76
CA MET A 293 -19.24 17.59 17.31
C MET A 293 -19.14 16.14 16.84
N VAL A 294 -19.23 15.18 17.77
CA VAL A 294 -19.15 13.74 17.48
C VAL A 294 -20.33 13.00 18.09
N ALA A 295 -21.02 12.18 17.30
CA ALA A 295 -22.13 11.35 17.77
C ALA A 295 -22.04 9.92 17.22
N GLY A 296 -22.47 8.95 18.04
CA GLY A 296 -22.63 7.56 17.63
C GLY A 296 -21.36 6.95 17.04
N LEU A 297 -20.22 7.01 17.76
CA LEU A 297 -19.01 6.30 17.34
C LEU A 297 -19.19 4.79 17.54
N TYR A 298 -19.14 4.06 16.45
CA TYR A 298 -19.22 2.61 16.42
C TYR A 298 -17.93 2.04 15.86
N ILE A 299 -17.30 1.17 16.65
CA ILE A 299 -16.20 0.32 16.20
C ILE A 299 -16.57 -1.12 16.50
N PHE A 300 -16.69 -1.97 15.48
CA PHE A 300 -17.15 -3.34 15.66
C PHE A 300 -16.50 -4.31 14.66
N PRO A 301 -16.25 -5.56 15.07
CA PRO A 301 -15.74 -6.58 14.16
C PRO A 301 -16.83 -7.02 13.19
N VAL A 302 -16.46 -7.19 11.92
CA VAL A 302 -17.38 -7.56 10.85
C VAL A 302 -17.19 -9.01 10.44
N ASP A 303 -18.29 -9.76 10.35
CA ASP A 303 -18.27 -11.07 9.70
C ASP A 303 -18.10 -10.85 8.19
N ARG A 304 -16.86 -11.05 7.72
CA ARG A 304 -16.52 -10.96 6.31
C ARG A 304 -17.41 -11.89 5.47
N ARG A 305 -17.67 -13.13 5.89
CA ARG A 305 -18.42 -14.09 5.07
C ARG A 305 -19.87 -13.65 4.91
N ALA A 306 -20.52 -13.25 6.01
CA ALA A 306 -21.88 -12.73 5.97
C ALA A 306 -21.96 -11.43 5.14
N ARG A 307 -21.03 -10.49 5.36
CA ARG A 307 -20.98 -9.22 4.61
C ARG A 307 -20.77 -9.44 3.12
N PHE A 308 -19.88 -10.35 2.72
CA PHE A 308 -19.69 -10.66 1.29
C PHE A 308 -20.96 -11.25 0.66
N LYS A 309 -21.71 -12.10 1.38
CA LYS A 309 -23.02 -12.59 0.91
C LYS A 309 -24.04 -11.46 0.75
N LEU A 310 -24.10 -10.53 1.71
CA LEU A 310 -24.99 -9.36 1.65
C LEU A 310 -24.63 -8.44 0.48
N LEU A 311 -23.36 -8.07 0.36
CA LEU A 311 -22.87 -7.21 -0.71
C LEU A 311 -23.13 -7.84 -2.08
N LYS A 312 -22.93 -9.16 -2.22
CA LYS A 312 -23.26 -9.88 -3.46
C LYS A 312 -24.74 -9.71 -3.84
N LYS A 313 -25.66 -9.91 -2.89
CA LYS A 313 -27.11 -9.69 -3.12
C LYS A 313 -27.42 -8.24 -3.51
N GLN A 314 -26.79 -7.26 -2.86
CA GLN A 314 -26.96 -5.85 -3.21
C GLN A 314 -26.40 -5.53 -4.59
N THR A 315 -25.24 -6.08 -4.96
CA THR A 315 -24.68 -5.97 -6.31
C THR A 315 -25.63 -6.55 -7.34
N ASP A 316 -26.20 -7.74 -7.09
CA ASP A 316 -27.17 -8.35 -8.00
C ASP A 316 -28.41 -7.46 -8.17
N LYS A 317 -28.92 -6.84 -7.10
CA LYS A 317 -30.10 -5.96 -7.14
C LYS A 317 -29.84 -4.60 -7.79
N ILE A 318 -28.71 -3.97 -7.46
CA ILE A 318 -28.46 -2.55 -7.75
C ILE A 318 -27.59 -2.38 -9.00
N ARG A 319 -26.59 -3.26 -9.17
CA ARG A 319 -25.51 -3.10 -10.15
C ARG A 319 -25.59 -4.05 -11.33
N LYS A 320 -26.37 -5.14 -11.23
CA LYS A 320 -26.62 -6.06 -12.34
C LYS A 320 -27.98 -5.80 -12.97
N ARG A 321 -28.15 -6.31 -14.18
CA ARG A 321 -29.40 -6.35 -14.94
C ARG A 321 -29.48 -7.66 -15.70
N ASP A 322 -30.71 -8.02 -16.05
CA ASP A 322 -30.97 -9.18 -16.88
C ASP A 322 -30.51 -8.91 -18.31
N LEU A 323 -29.76 -9.85 -18.87
CA LEU A 323 -29.37 -9.86 -20.27
C LEU A 323 -30.30 -10.83 -21.01
N ILE A 324 -31.13 -10.31 -21.92
CA ILE A 324 -32.01 -11.13 -22.74
C ILE A 324 -31.32 -11.39 -24.08
N LEU A 325 -30.88 -12.62 -24.29
CA LEU A 325 -30.32 -13.08 -25.57
C LEU A 325 -31.44 -13.68 -26.43
N LYS A 326 -31.61 -13.15 -27.64
CA LYS A 326 -32.60 -13.65 -28.61
C LYS A 326 -31.85 -14.37 -29.73
N PHE A 327 -32.17 -15.64 -29.94
CA PHE A 327 -31.59 -16.45 -31.00
C PHE A 327 -32.64 -16.70 -32.08
N ALA A 328 -32.27 -16.50 -33.34
CA ALA A 328 -33.12 -16.83 -34.48
C ALA A 328 -32.42 -17.94 -35.29
N SER A 329 -33.13 -19.02 -35.59
CA SER A 329 -32.66 -20.08 -36.48
C SER A 329 -33.27 -19.91 -37.87
N SER A 330 -32.45 -19.97 -38.91
CA SER A 330 -32.91 -19.93 -40.32
C SER A 330 -33.42 -21.29 -40.83
N LYS A 331 -33.28 -22.36 -40.05
CA LYS A 331 -33.78 -23.70 -40.37
C LYS A 331 -34.66 -24.20 -39.23
N ALA A 332 -35.82 -24.78 -39.58
CA ALA A 332 -36.83 -25.34 -38.67
C ALA A 332 -36.36 -26.63 -37.95
N ASN A 333 -35.12 -26.67 -37.49
CA ASN A 333 -34.63 -27.71 -36.59
C ASN A 333 -34.70 -27.16 -35.17
N ASN A 334 -35.48 -27.84 -34.32
CA ASN A 334 -35.56 -27.57 -32.90
C ASN A 334 -34.16 -27.38 -32.31
N VAL A 335 -33.88 -26.18 -31.78
CA VAL A 335 -32.64 -25.87 -31.03
C VAL A 335 -32.71 -26.49 -29.61
N SER A 336 -33.40 -27.62 -29.46
CA SER A 336 -33.54 -28.33 -28.20
C SER A 336 -32.22 -29.00 -27.85
N GLY A 337 -31.56 -28.52 -26.79
CA GLY A 337 -30.29 -29.08 -26.29
C GLY A 337 -29.04 -28.25 -26.58
N ALA A 338 -29.15 -27.06 -27.20
CA ALA A 338 -28.01 -26.16 -27.32
C ALA A 338 -27.67 -25.50 -25.97
N PHE A 339 -26.38 -25.46 -25.64
CA PHE A 339 -25.87 -24.76 -24.47
C PHE A 339 -25.29 -23.41 -24.91
N VAL A 340 -25.65 -22.34 -24.22
CA VAL A 340 -25.05 -21.01 -24.39
C VAL A 340 -24.20 -20.71 -23.17
N LYS A 341 -22.93 -20.38 -23.37
CA LYS A 341 -22.05 -19.91 -22.29
C LYS A 341 -21.82 -18.40 -22.45
N VAL A 342 -22.21 -17.64 -21.43
CA VAL A 342 -21.94 -16.20 -21.32
C VAL A 342 -20.83 -16.00 -20.30
N GLU A 343 -19.71 -15.42 -20.72
CA GLU A 343 -18.57 -15.13 -19.86
C GLU A 343 -18.24 -13.64 -19.87
N GLN A 344 -18.24 -12.99 -18.71
CA GLN A 344 -17.74 -11.62 -18.58
C GLN A 344 -16.22 -11.63 -18.63
N ILE A 345 -15.65 -10.95 -19.64
CA ILE A 345 -14.20 -10.95 -19.88
C ILE A 345 -13.50 -9.72 -19.29
N GLN A 346 -14.17 -8.57 -19.24
CA GLN A 346 -13.58 -7.33 -18.75
C GLN A 346 -14.64 -6.33 -18.28
N ASN A 347 -14.29 -5.49 -17.30
CA ASN A 347 -15.07 -4.30 -16.96
C ASN A 347 -14.78 -3.19 -17.98
N SER A 348 -15.79 -2.42 -18.39
CA SER A 348 -15.57 -1.30 -19.33
C SER A 348 -15.46 0.06 -18.63
N PHE A 349 -15.57 0.11 -17.30
CA PHE A 349 -15.36 1.32 -16.51
C PHE A 349 -13.95 1.30 -15.87
N PRO A 350 -13.35 2.48 -15.61
CA PRO A 350 -12.06 2.55 -14.94
C PRO A 350 -12.11 1.95 -13.53
N PHE A 351 -11.34 0.89 -13.31
CA PHE A 351 -11.12 0.30 -12.00
C PHE A 351 -9.63 0.00 -11.84
N GLY A 352 -9.00 0.73 -10.93
CA GLY A 352 -7.54 0.81 -10.90
C GLY A 352 -6.91 0.93 -9.52
N SER A 353 -5.58 0.88 -9.53
CA SER A 353 -4.70 1.06 -8.37
C SER A 353 -3.59 2.08 -8.67
N CYS A 354 -2.94 2.57 -7.63
CA CYS A 354 -1.69 3.32 -7.74
C CYS A 354 -0.51 2.34 -7.78
N ILE A 355 0.49 2.62 -8.63
CA ILE A 355 1.77 1.88 -8.70
C ILE A 355 2.95 2.85 -8.75
N THR A 356 4.10 2.39 -8.31
CA THR A 356 5.39 3.09 -8.42
C THR A 356 6.35 2.27 -9.30
N ARG A 357 7.50 2.83 -9.66
CA ARG A 357 8.53 2.08 -10.39
C ARG A 357 8.95 0.82 -9.64
N SER A 358 9.15 0.89 -8.33
CA SER A 358 9.48 -0.29 -7.52
C SER A 358 8.35 -1.32 -7.41
N SER A 359 7.10 -0.94 -7.71
CA SER A 359 5.97 -1.86 -7.66
C SER A 359 6.08 -2.97 -8.72
N ILE A 360 6.65 -2.65 -9.89
CA ILE A 360 6.77 -3.62 -11.00
C ILE A 360 7.92 -4.62 -10.80
N ASP A 361 8.83 -4.37 -9.85
CA ASP A 361 9.83 -5.37 -9.43
C ASP A 361 9.21 -6.51 -8.61
N ASN A 362 8.03 -6.28 -8.04
CA ASN A 362 7.28 -7.29 -7.32
C ASN A 362 6.30 -7.99 -8.26
N GLU A 363 6.75 -9.08 -8.86
CA GLU A 363 5.94 -9.90 -9.76
C GLU A 363 4.61 -10.41 -9.15
N ASP A 364 4.49 -10.59 -7.82
CA ASP A 364 3.21 -11.00 -7.21
C ASP A 364 2.21 -9.84 -7.17
N LEU A 365 2.70 -8.63 -6.89
CA LEU A 365 1.92 -7.40 -7.03
C LEU A 365 1.52 -7.19 -8.49
N VAL A 366 2.44 -7.38 -9.45
CA VAL A 366 2.14 -7.32 -10.89
C VAL A 366 1.07 -8.32 -11.28
N ARG A 367 1.20 -9.59 -10.87
CA ARG A 367 0.20 -10.62 -11.18
C ARG A 367 -1.17 -10.28 -10.61
N PHE A 368 -1.21 -9.74 -9.39
CA PHE A 368 -2.44 -9.28 -8.78
C PHE A 368 -3.02 -8.07 -9.54
N LEU A 369 -2.18 -7.10 -9.88
CA LEU A 369 -2.57 -5.88 -10.58
C LEU A 369 -3.23 -6.19 -11.92
N VAL A 370 -2.50 -6.89 -12.80
CA VAL A 370 -2.91 -7.24 -14.17
C VAL A 370 -4.16 -8.12 -14.18
N LYS A 371 -4.34 -8.96 -13.15
CA LYS A 371 -5.53 -9.81 -13.03
C LYS A 371 -6.80 -9.05 -12.62
N ASN A 372 -6.66 -7.99 -11.82
CA ASN A 372 -7.81 -7.41 -11.10
C ASN A 372 -8.17 -5.98 -11.56
N PHE A 373 -7.27 -5.27 -12.25
CA PHE A 373 -7.46 -3.88 -12.63
C PHE A 373 -7.27 -3.68 -14.13
N ASN A 374 -7.93 -2.65 -14.67
CA ASN A 374 -7.80 -2.22 -16.06
C ASN A 374 -7.23 -0.80 -16.20
N TRP A 375 -7.04 -0.09 -15.08
CA TRP A 375 -6.47 1.25 -15.03
C TRP A 375 -5.40 1.34 -13.94
N VAL A 376 -4.42 2.22 -14.14
CA VAL A 376 -3.42 2.57 -13.11
C VAL A 376 -3.15 4.06 -13.08
N VAL A 377 -2.60 4.51 -11.95
CA VAL A 377 -2.01 5.84 -11.77
C VAL A 377 -0.61 5.66 -11.20
N PHE A 378 0.33 6.51 -11.58
CA PHE A 378 1.69 6.45 -11.05
C PHE A 378 1.79 7.28 -9.78
N GLY A 379 2.55 6.81 -8.79
CA GLY A 379 2.66 7.44 -7.49
C GLY A 379 3.26 8.85 -7.59
N ASN A 380 4.41 8.95 -8.25
CA ASN A 380 5.11 10.22 -8.45
C ASN A 380 5.73 10.37 -9.84
N GLU A 381 5.88 9.29 -10.59
CA GLU A 381 6.73 9.19 -11.77
C GLU A 381 6.27 10.11 -12.92
N LEU A 382 5.01 10.54 -12.92
CA LEU A 382 4.45 11.53 -13.87
C LEU A 382 4.28 12.93 -13.27
N LYS A 383 4.69 13.17 -12.03
CA LYS A 383 4.64 14.50 -11.41
C LYS A 383 5.82 15.34 -11.88
N TRP A 384 5.59 16.64 -12.02
CA TRP A 384 6.58 17.58 -12.53
C TRP A 384 7.90 17.56 -11.72
N SER A 385 7.82 17.46 -10.39
CA SER A 385 9.02 17.36 -9.54
C SER A 385 9.85 16.09 -9.77
N TRP A 386 9.25 15.03 -10.32
CA TRP A 386 9.96 13.82 -10.71
C TRP A 386 10.54 13.92 -12.12
N THR A 387 9.76 14.48 -13.06
CA THR A 387 10.14 14.55 -14.46
C THR A 387 11.05 15.72 -14.80
N GLU A 388 11.09 16.78 -13.99
CA GLU A 388 11.95 17.96 -14.14
C GLU A 388 12.36 18.52 -12.76
N PRO A 389 13.18 17.79 -11.99
CA PRO A 389 13.61 18.25 -10.66
C PRO A 389 14.45 19.54 -10.73
N GLN A 390 15.19 19.73 -11.83
CA GLN A 390 15.95 20.95 -12.12
C GLN A 390 15.49 21.52 -13.47
N GLN A 391 15.35 22.84 -13.56
CA GLN A 391 14.85 23.52 -14.76
C GLN A 391 15.63 23.10 -16.01
N GLY A 392 14.91 22.62 -17.03
CA GLY A 392 15.46 22.17 -18.30
C GLY A 392 16.10 20.77 -18.27
N ASN A 393 16.19 20.12 -17.12
CA ASN A 393 16.75 18.78 -16.98
C ASN A 393 15.64 17.74 -16.79
N PHE A 394 15.14 17.23 -17.92
CA PHE A 394 14.04 16.28 -17.93
C PHE A 394 14.51 14.84 -17.74
N ASN A 395 13.79 14.08 -16.90
CA ASN A 395 13.99 12.65 -16.71
C ASN A 395 12.65 11.90 -16.78
N TYR A 396 12.42 11.19 -17.88
CA TYR A 396 11.21 10.38 -18.08
C TYR A 396 11.45 8.87 -17.90
N LYS A 397 12.66 8.45 -17.50
CA LYS A 397 13.05 7.04 -17.46
C LYS A 397 12.04 6.15 -16.73
N ASP A 398 11.72 6.50 -15.48
CA ASP A 398 10.79 5.72 -14.65
C ASP A 398 9.36 5.75 -15.21
N ALA A 399 8.94 6.90 -15.77
CA ALA A 399 7.61 7.08 -16.36
C ALA A 399 7.45 6.26 -17.63
N ASP A 400 8.44 6.30 -18.53
CA ASP A 400 8.46 5.55 -19.79
C ASP A 400 8.44 4.05 -19.52
N GLU A 401 9.23 3.57 -18.55
CA GLU A 401 9.24 2.16 -18.17
C GLU A 401 7.88 1.70 -17.63
N LEU A 402 7.24 2.50 -16.78
CA LEU A 402 5.90 2.20 -16.30
C LEU A 402 4.85 2.26 -17.41
N LEU A 403 4.95 3.21 -18.34
CA LEU A 403 4.05 3.31 -19.50
C LEU A 403 4.19 2.07 -20.39
N ASP A 404 5.41 1.60 -20.64
CA ASP A 404 5.65 0.39 -21.43
C ASP A 404 5.17 -0.87 -20.71
N PHE A 405 5.37 -0.98 -19.40
CA PHE A 405 4.75 -2.02 -18.58
C PHE A 405 3.21 -2.02 -18.74
N CYS A 406 2.58 -0.84 -18.69
CA CYS A 406 1.13 -0.73 -18.82
C CYS A 406 0.64 -1.15 -20.21
N LYS A 407 1.30 -0.67 -21.28
CA LYS A 407 1.00 -1.08 -22.66
C LYS A 407 1.11 -2.60 -22.84
N ASN A 408 2.18 -3.20 -22.34
CA ASN A 408 2.43 -4.65 -22.45
C ASN A 408 1.40 -5.50 -21.69
N ASN A 409 0.71 -4.92 -20.71
CA ASN A 409 -0.30 -5.61 -19.90
C ASN A 409 -1.74 -5.14 -20.16
N ASN A 410 -1.97 -4.36 -21.22
CA ASN A 410 -3.29 -3.78 -21.56
C ASN A 410 -3.92 -3.00 -20.40
N LEU A 411 -3.11 -2.19 -19.70
CA LEU A 411 -3.54 -1.30 -18.63
C LEU A 411 -3.61 0.13 -19.14
N GLU A 412 -4.73 0.80 -18.91
CA GLU A 412 -4.87 2.24 -19.18
C GLU A 412 -4.23 3.07 -18.07
N VAL A 413 -3.70 4.25 -18.42
CA VAL A 413 -2.97 5.10 -17.46
C VAL A 413 -3.67 6.45 -17.27
N ARG A 414 -3.94 6.80 -16.02
CA ARG A 414 -4.36 8.15 -15.65
C ARG A 414 -3.11 9.00 -15.35
N GLY A 415 -2.89 10.03 -16.15
CA GLY A 415 -1.83 11.02 -15.88
C GLY A 415 -2.07 11.76 -14.55
N HIS A 416 -1.09 11.71 -13.65
CA HIS A 416 -1.12 12.38 -12.36
C HIS A 416 0.29 12.85 -12.01
N CYS A 417 0.59 14.14 -12.06
CA CYS A 417 -0.24 15.25 -12.53
C CYS A 417 0.63 16.34 -13.16
N ILE A 418 0.03 17.20 -13.99
CA ILE A 418 0.76 18.28 -14.68
C ILE A 418 1.28 19.33 -13.69
N PHE A 419 0.48 19.70 -12.69
CA PHE A 419 0.84 20.64 -11.65
C PHE A 419 0.20 20.22 -10.33
N TRP A 420 0.95 20.35 -9.23
CA TRP A 420 0.48 20.06 -7.88
C TRP A 420 0.84 21.25 -6.99
N GLU A 421 -0.14 21.77 -6.24
CA GLU A 421 0.03 23.00 -5.45
C GLU A 421 0.67 22.77 -4.06
N GLU A 422 0.88 21.51 -3.68
CA GLU A 422 1.54 21.14 -2.43
C GLU A 422 2.96 21.69 -2.40
N GLU A 423 3.23 22.64 -1.51
CA GLU A 423 4.47 23.43 -1.49
C GLU A 423 5.74 22.56 -1.42
N TYR A 424 5.69 21.47 -0.65
CA TYR A 424 6.80 20.51 -0.53
C TYR A 424 7.08 19.73 -1.82
N ALA A 425 6.11 19.67 -2.74
CA ALA A 425 6.21 18.97 -4.02
C ALA A 425 6.54 19.92 -5.19
N ILE A 426 6.66 21.23 -4.94
CA ILE A 426 7.05 22.24 -5.93
C ILE A 426 8.57 22.42 -5.89
N GLN A 427 9.22 22.33 -7.05
CA GLN A 427 10.67 22.47 -7.17
C GLN A 427 11.13 23.90 -6.82
N PRO A 428 12.30 24.09 -6.18
CA PRO A 428 12.78 25.41 -5.79
C PRO A 428 12.86 26.42 -6.96
N TRP A 429 13.24 25.94 -8.15
CA TRP A 429 13.33 26.79 -9.34
C TRP A 429 11.95 27.26 -9.83
N VAL A 430 10.88 26.50 -9.61
CA VAL A 430 9.50 26.90 -9.92
C VAL A 430 9.04 27.98 -8.96
N GLN A 431 9.37 27.86 -7.66
CA GLN A 431 9.07 28.89 -6.65
C GLN A 431 9.80 30.22 -6.93
N GLY A 432 10.99 30.15 -7.53
CA GLY A 432 11.77 31.32 -7.95
C GLY A 432 11.28 32.02 -9.22
N LEU A 433 10.26 31.51 -9.91
CA LEU A 433 9.71 32.13 -11.11
C LEU A 433 8.96 33.42 -10.75
N ASN A 434 9.46 34.56 -11.23
CA ASN A 434 8.75 35.84 -11.13
C ASN A 434 7.84 36.07 -12.35
N LYS A 435 6.92 37.05 -12.27
CA LYS A 435 5.93 37.34 -13.34
C LYS A 435 6.52 37.55 -14.75
N ARG A 436 7.82 37.86 -14.87
CA ARG A 436 8.53 38.03 -16.14
C ARG A 436 8.97 36.70 -16.77
N CYS A 437 9.11 35.63 -15.98
CA CYS A 437 9.52 34.30 -16.42
C CYS A 437 8.35 33.39 -16.84
N CYS A 438 7.11 33.74 -16.49
CA CYS A 438 5.92 33.01 -16.92
C CYS A 438 5.61 33.28 -18.41
N ARG A 439 6.30 32.59 -19.32
CA ARG A 439 5.84 32.47 -20.71
C ARG A 439 4.66 31.48 -20.77
N PRO A 440 3.65 31.70 -21.61
CA PRO A 440 2.57 30.74 -21.78
C PRO A 440 3.16 29.39 -22.19
N ILE A 441 2.88 28.35 -21.38
CA ILE A 441 3.26 26.96 -21.61
C ILE A 441 2.50 26.49 -22.85
N CYS A 442 3.04 26.75 -24.05
CA CYS A 442 2.86 26.04 -25.33
C CYS A 442 3.44 26.86 -26.50
N PRO A 443 4.73 26.74 -26.87
CA PRO A 443 5.20 27.13 -28.20
C PRO A 443 5.32 25.86 -29.05
N GLY A 444 4.22 25.43 -29.68
CA GLY A 444 4.31 24.45 -30.77
C GLY A 444 4.82 25.15 -32.05
N PRO A 445 5.82 24.62 -32.77
CA PRO A 445 6.24 25.18 -34.05
C PRO A 445 5.14 24.98 -35.09
N ARG A 446 4.64 26.07 -35.69
CA ARG A 446 3.84 26.00 -36.93
C ARG A 446 4.78 25.62 -38.08
N LYS A 447 5.00 24.32 -38.29
CA LYS A 447 5.35 23.81 -39.62
C LYS A 447 4.12 23.11 -40.19
N LYS A 448 3.58 23.66 -41.26
CA LYS A 448 2.64 22.97 -42.15
C LYS A 448 3.38 21.77 -42.73
N GLN A 449 3.07 20.57 -42.26
CA GLN A 449 3.17 19.36 -43.05
C GLN A 449 1.84 18.64 -42.88
N GLU A 450 1.18 18.42 -44.02
CA GLU A 450 -0.08 17.72 -44.14
C GLU A 450 0.11 16.25 -43.75
N ASN A 451 -0.66 15.75 -42.79
CA ASN A 451 -1.03 14.34 -42.69
C ASN A 451 -2.34 14.22 -41.86
N PRO A 452 -3.31 13.38 -42.25
CA PRO A 452 -4.72 13.61 -41.99
C PRO A 452 -5.23 12.84 -40.78
N TYR A 453 -5.39 13.49 -39.63
CA TYR A 453 -6.38 13.08 -38.62
C TYR A 453 -6.84 14.34 -37.85
N GLN A 454 -7.58 15.19 -38.54
CA GLN A 454 -8.40 16.23 -37.93
C GLN A 454 -9.78 15.65 -37.61
N GLN A 455 -10.05 15.39 -36.34
CA GLN A 455 -11.39 15.59 -35.77
C GLN A 455 -11.30 15.64 -34.25
N THR A 456 -11.01 16.83 -33.71
CA THR A 456 -11.58 17.35 -32.45
C THR A 456 -11.00 18.73 -32.17
N HIS A 457 -11.48 19.74 -32.91
CA HIS A 457 -11.23 21.14 -32.59
C HIS A 457 -12.57 21.88 -32.55
N GLN A 458 -13.37 21.61 -31.52
CA GLN A 458 -14.52 22.44 -31.14
C GLN A 458 -14.99 22.08 -29.72
N LEU A 459 -14.24 22.49 -28.69
CA LEU A 459 -14.72 22.60 -27.29
C LEU A 459 -13.63 23.21 -26.38
N ARG A 460 -13.03 24.34 -26.79
CA ARG A 460 -12.15 25.14 -25.93
C ARG A 460 -12.52 26.60 -26.02
N ARG A 461 -13.66 26.97 -25.44
CA ARG A 461 -13.98 28.37 -25.07
C ARG A 461 -15.03 28.53 -23.94
N SER A 462 -15.28 27.53 -23.08
CA SER A 462 -16.24 27.70 -21.95
C SER A 462 -15.84 27.15 -20.57
N LEU A 463 -14.58 26.79 -20.32
CA LEU A 463 -14.17 26.21 -19.02
C LEU A 463 -13.14 27.01 -18.22
N ALA A 464 -12.85 28.25 -18.61
CA ALA A 464 -12.16 29.20 -17.72
C ALA A 464 -13.20 29.81 -16.77
N GLY A 465 -13.49 29.11 -15.67
CA GLY A 465 -14.43 29.61 -14.65
C GLY A 465 -15.31 28.55 -13.99
N ARG A 466 -14.80 27.36 -13.66
CA ARG A 466 -15.44 26.48 -12.68
C ARG A 466 -14.37 25.84 -11.79
N ARG A 467 -14.32 26.29 -10.53
CA ARG A 467 -13.67 25.58 -9.42
C ARG A 467 -14.26 24.16 -9.38
N THR A 468 -13.45 23.15 -9.61
CA THR A 468 -13.85 21.75 -9.39
C THR A 468 -13.83 21.48 -7.89
N SER A 469 -14.89 21.91 -7.20
CA SER A 469 -15.29 21.28 -5.95
C SER A 469 -15.66 19.82 -6.26
N HIS A 470 -15.08 18.86 -5.56
CA HIS A 470 -15.62 17.49 -5.52
C HIS A 470 -17.01 17.53 -4.87
N ARG A 471 -18.04 17.86 -5.66
CA ARG A 471 -19.44 17.65 -5.30
C ARG A 471 -19.72 16.16 -5.39
N CYS A 472 -19.79 15.47 -4.26
CA CYS A 472 -20.70 14.35 -4.12
C CYS A 472 -22.13 14.92 -4.14
N SER A 473 -22.68 15.11 -5.34
CA SER A 473 -24.13 15.22 -5.50
C SER A 473 -24.75 13.86 -5.13
N PRO A 474 -25.99 13.80 -4.62
CA PRO A 474 -26.64 12.53 -4.31
C PRO A 474 -26.54 11.62 -5.54
N ALA A 475 -26.02 10.41 -5.31
CA ALA A 475 -25.76 9.48 -6.39
C ALA A 475 -27.05 9.30 -7.22
N PRO A 476 -27.01 9.51 -8.55
CA PRO A 476 -28.13 9.12 -9.40
C PRO A 476 -28.39 7.62 -9.19
N PRO A 477 -29.62 7.12 -9.40
CA PRO A 477 -29.91 5.70 -9.27
C PRO A 477 -28.85 4.91 -10.05
N ALA A 478 -28.17 3.99 -9.36
CA ALA A 478 -26.98 3.35 -9.88
C ALA A 478 -27.29 2.68 -11.22
N LEU A 479 -26.78 3.26 -12.30
CA LEU A 479 -26.84 2.66 -13.61
C LEU A 479 -25.99 1.38 -13.58
N PRO A 480 -26.43 0.30 -14.26
CA PRO A 480 -25.61 -0.88 -14.44
C PRO A 480 -24.28 -0.49 -15.07
N LEU A 481 -23.20 -1.06 -14.54
CA LEU A 481 -21.86 -0.76 -15.04
C LEU A 481 -21.63 -1.57 -16.33
N PRO A 482 -21.19 -0.93 -17.43
CA PRO A 482 -20.98 -1.65 -18.68
C PRO A 482 -19.79 -2.63 -18.56
N CYS A 483 -19.87 -3.72 -19.34
CA CYS A 483 -18.86 -4.78 -19.36
C CYS A 483 -18.79 -5.44 -20.74
N HIS A 484 -17.65 -6.09 -21.01
CA HIS A 484 -17.45 -6.89 -22.21
C HIS A 484 -17.81 -8.34 -21.93
N LEU A 485 -18.60 -8.95 -22.81
CA LEU A 485 -19.06 -10.33 -22.72
C LEU A 485 -18.55 -11.14 -23.91
N ARG A 486 -18.15 -12.39 -23.66
CA ARG A 486 -17.91 -13.41 -24.67
C ARG A 486 -19.08 -14.39 -24.67
N LEU A 487 -19.63 -14.65 -25.85
CA LEU A 487 -20.68 -15.65 -26.08
C LEU A 487 -20.05 -16.84 -26.81
N GLN A 488 -20.26 -18.05 -26.31
CA GLN A 488 -19.88 -19.32 -26.94
C GLN A 488 -21.11 -20.19 -27.11
#